data_AF-A0A0Q4U7H3-F1
#
_entry.id   AF-A0A0Q4U7H3-F1
#
_cell.length_a   1.000
_cell.length_b   1.000
_cell.length_c   1.000
_cell.angle_alpha   90.00
_cell.angle_beta   90.00
_cell.angle_gamma   90.00
#
_symmetry.space_group_name_H-M   'P 1'
#
loop_
_entity.id
_entity.type
_entity.pdbx_description
1 polymer ?
#
loop_
_entity_poly.entity_id
_entity_poly.type
_entity_poly.pdbx_seq_one_letter_code
_entity_poly.pdbx_strand_id
1 'polypeptide(L)' 'MDDKVSRWPRASTDEKIDFATRMGKAFSSLNAELDKNYFIRCLEETANIGNPGEIKLESAVKMCVSVKKDPPE' A
#
# COMPACT_ATOMS: atom_id res chain seq x y z
N MET A 1 7.28 5.98 9.63
CA MET A 1 6.07 5.19 9.96
C MET A 1 6.52 3.79 10.25
N ASP A 2 6.63 3.43 11.53
CA ASP A 2 6.97 2.07 11.98
C ASP A 2 5.73 1.19 12.14
N ASP A 3 4.60 1.65 11.60
CA ASP A 3 3.36 0.88 11.59
C ASP A 3 3.53 -0.39 10.77
N LYS A 4 3.14 -1.49 11.40
CA LYS A 4 3.09 -2.81 10.76
C LYS A 4 1.90 -2.85 9.82
N VAL A 5 2.07 -3.48 8.66
CA VAL A 5 0.97 -3.69 7.70
C VAL A 5 -0.17 -4.51 8.33
N SER A 6 0.11 -5.31 9.37
CA SER A 6 -0.91 -6.03 10.15
C SER A 6 -1.89 -5.10 10.89
N ARG A 7 -1.57 -3.82 11.07
CA ARG A 7 -2.50 -2.81 11.61
C ARG A 7 -3.44 -2.25 10.55
N TRP A 8 -3.08 -2.33 9.27
CA TRP A 8 -3.88 -1.84 8.15
C TRP A 8 -5.35 -2.30 8.20
N PRO A 9 -5.68 -3.59 8.39
CA PRO A 9 -7.09 -4.03 8.44
C PRO A 9 -7.86 -3.45 9.63
N ARG A 10 -7.16 -3.05 10.70
CA ARG A 10 -7.74 -2.45 11.91
C ARG A 10 -7.73 -0.91 11.88
N ALA A 11 -7.04 -0.29 10.93
CA ALA A 11 -6.99 1.15 10.77
C ALA A 11 -8.35 1.70 10.32
N SER A 12 -8.68 2.91 10.77
CA SER A 12 -9.92 3.57 10.41
C SER A 12 -9.97 3.86 8.90
N THR A 13 -11.17 3.94 8.33
CA THR A 13 -11.34 4.27 6.91
C THR A 13 -10.66 5.60 6.54
N ASP A 14 -10.76 6.61 7.40
CA ASP A 14 -10.09 7.90 7.21
C ASP A 14 -8.57 7.78 7.18
N GLU A 15 -7.98 7.02 8.10
CA GLU A 15 -6.53 6.79 8.16
C GLU A 15 -6.02 6.07 6.91
N LYS A 16 -6.76 5.07 6.43
CA LYS A 16 -6.46 4.37 5.18
C LYS A 16 -6.52 5.31 3.98
N ILE A 17 -7.57 6.12 3.89
CA ILE A 17 -7.77 7.09 2.80
C ILE A 17 -6.66 8.14 2.79
N ASP A 18 -6.34 8.73 3.94
CA ASP A 18 -5.32 9.75 4.07
C ASP A 18 -3.94 9.19 3.70
N PHE A 19 -3.57 8.03 4.24
CA PHE A 19 -2.30 7.37 3.91
C PHE A 19 -2.20 7.04 2.42
N ALA A 20 -3.22 6.39 1.86
CA ALA A 20 -3.22 6.00 0.45
C ALA A 20 -3.25 7.22 -0.48
N THR A 21 -3.90 8.31 -0.09
CA THR A 21 -3.88 9.57 -0.85
C THR A 21 -2.47 10.17 -0.86
N ARG A 22 -1.76 10.14 0.27
CA ARG A 22 -0.36 10.59 0.35
C ARG A 22 0.55 9.73 -0.53
N MET A 23 0.41 8.40 -0.49
CA MET A 23 1.19 7.49 -1.34
C MET A 23 0.84 7.69 -2.82
N GLY A 24 -0.44 7.79 -3.17
CA GLY A 24 -0.88 8.04 -4.54
C GLY A 24 -0.27 9.32 -5.12
N LYS A 25 -0.24 10.41 -4.34
CA LYS A 25 0.43 11.66 -4.75
C LYS A 25 1.95 11.51 -4.88
N ALA A 26 2.58 10.73 -4.00
CA ALA A 26 4.03 10.54 -4.01
C ALA A 26 4.51 9.70 -5.21
N PHE A 27 3.69 8.74 -5.66
CA PHE A 27 4.04 7.78 -6.70
C PHE A 27 3.32 8.01 -8.04
N SER A 28 2.39 8.98 -8.14
CA SER A 28 1.68 9.30 -9.39
C SER A 28 2.61 9.67 -10.55
N SER A 29 3.79 10.24 -10.25
CA SER A 29 4.80 10.55 -11.26
C SER A 29 5.53 9.32 -11.81
N LEU A 30 5.48 8.18 -11.12
CA LEU A 30 6.09 6.93 -11.60
C LEU A 30 5.13 6.16 -12.51
N ASN A 31 3.86 6.08 -12.13
CA ASN A 31 2.81 5.45 -12.92
C ASN A 31 1.46 6.08 -12.53
N ALA A 32 0.66 6.47 -13.52
CA ALA A 32 -0.66 7.09 -13.30
C ALA A 32 -1.66 6.15 -12.61
N GLU A 33 -1.44 4.83 -12.67
CA GLU A 33 -2.24 3.81 -11.97
C GLU A 33 -1.86 3.64 -10.49
N LEU A 34 -0.76 4.24 -10.03
CA LEU A 34 -0.39 4.26 -8.61
C LEU A 34 -1.20 5.33 -7.87
N ASP A 35 -2.52 5.20 -7.90
CA ASP A 35 -3.46 6.12 -7.28
C ASP A 35 -3.89 5.64 -5.87
N LYS A 36 -4.67 6.48 -5.18
CA LYS A 36 -5.21 6.19 -3.85
C LYS A 36 -5.90 4.81 -3.80
N ASN A 37 -6.78 4.53 -4.75
CA ASN A 37 -7.56 3.29 -4.76
C ASN A 37 -6.66 2.07 -4.95
N TYR A 38 -5.63 2.19 -5.79
CA TYR A 38 -4.61 1.17 -5.95
C TYR A 38 -3.90 0.86 -4.63
N PHE A 39 -3.41 1.88 -3.92
CA PHE A 39 -2.73 1.68 -2.64
C PHE A 39 -3.64 1.09 -1.56
N ILE A 40 -4.91 1.50 -1.50
CA ILE A 40 -5.87 0.91 -0.57
C ILE A 40 -5.98 -0.60 -0.84
N ARG A 41 -6.26 -0.98 -2.08
CA ARG A 41 -6.47 -2.38 -2.46
C ARG A 41 -5.21 -3.21 -2.23
N CYS A 42 -4.06 -2.73 -2.69
CA CYS A 42 -2.81 -3.48 -2.57
C CYS A 42 -2.39 -3.69 -1.11
N LEU A 43 -2.57 -2.68 -0.24
CA LEU A 43 -2.27 -2.81 1.18
C LEU A 43 -3.28 -3.71 1.90
N GLU A 44 -4.55 -3.70 1.48
CA GLU A 44 -5.54 -4.65 1.98
C GLU A 44 -5.18 -6.09 1.59
N GLU A 45 -4.80 -6.33 0.34
CA GLU A 45 -4.33 -7.65 -0.10
C GLU A 45 -3.07 -8.06 0.69
N THR A 46 -2.07 -7.18 0.78
CA THR A 46 -0.81 -7.44 1.51
C THR A 46 -1.06 -7.74 2.99
N ALA A 47 -1.99 -7.05 3.64
CA ALA A 47 -2.32 -7.30 5.04
C ALA A 47 -3.12 -8.58 5.25
N ASN A 48 -3.82 -9.07 4.22
CA ASN A 48 -4.57 -10.32 4.24
C ASN A 48 -3.74 -11.54 3.81
N ILE A 49 -2.56 -11.35 3.21
CA ILE A 49 -1.63 -12.45 2.89
C ILE A 49 -0.95 -12.96 4.17
N GLY A 50 -1.44 -14.09 4.70
CA GLY A 50 -0.72 -14.93 5.65
C GLY A 50 -0.34 -14.27 6.98
N ASN A 51 0.94 -14.36 7.37
CA ASN A 51 1.48 -13.80 8.62
C ASN A 51 2.19 -12.45 8.36
N PRO A 52 1.47 -11.32 8.26
CA PRO A 52 2.03 -9.99 8.00
C PRO A 52 2.79 -9.41 9.20
N GLY A 53 3.01 -10.20 10.26
CA GLY A 53 3.32 -9.74 11.62
C GLY A 53 4.57 -8.88 11.78
N GLU A 54 5.43 -8.83 10.75
CA GLU A 54 6.68 -8.07 10.76
C GLU A 54 6.87 -7.14 9.55
N ILE A 55 5.98 -7.19 8.56
CA ILE A 55 6.11 -6.33 7.38
C ILE A 55 5.74 -4.90 7.77
N LYS A 56 6.68 -3.98 7.59
CA LYS A 56 6.42 -2.54 7.76
C LYS A 56 5.52 -2.04 6.63
N LEU A 57 4.67 -1.06 6.94
CA LEU A 57 3.78 -0.44 5.96
C LEU A 57 4.57 0.15 4.77
N GLU A 58 5.75 0.72 5.02
CA GLU A 58 6.65 1.19 3.96
C GLU A 58 7.13 0.06 3.03
N SER A 59 7.47 -1.10 3.58
CA SER A 59 7.87 -2.27 2.79
C SER A 59 6.71 -2.77 1.92
N ALA A 60 5.49 -2.77 2.47
CA ALA A 60 4.28 -3.12 1.72
C ALA A 60 4.02 -2.14 0.56
N VAL A 61 4.18 -0.83 0.79
CA VAL A 61 4.10 0.19 -0.27
C VAL A 61 5.13 -0.06 -1.37
N LYS A 62 6.39 -0.36 -1.01
CA LYS A 62 7.43 -0.68 -2.00
C LYS A 62 7.07 -1.93 -2.82
N MET A 63 6.49 -2.96 -2.20
CA MET A 63 5.99 -4.14 -2.91
C MET A 63 4.89 -3.75 -3.90
N CYS A 64 3.89 -2.96 -3.47
CA CYS A 64 2.83 -2.45 -4.36
C CYS A 64 3.41 -1.70 -5.56
N VAL A 65 4.32 -0.75 -5.32
CA VAL A 65 4.96 0.01 -6.41
C VAL A 65 5.74 -0.91 -7.36
N SER A 66 6.42 -1.93 -6.83
CA SER A 66 7.20 -2.89 -7.63
C SER A 66 6.32 -3.72 -8.55
N VAL A 67 5.15 -4.19 -8.08
CA VAL A 67 4.18 -4.93 -8.90
C VAL A 67 3.68 -4.13 -10.11
N LYS A 68 3.64 -2.80 -10.00
CA LYS A 68 3.25 -1.91 -11.11
C LYS A 68 4.41 -1.38 -11.93
N LYS A 69 5.65 -1.56 -11.47
CA LYS A 69 6.87 -1.20 -12.20
C LYS A 69 7.26 -2.30 -13.19
N ASP A 70 6.98 -3.56 -12.84
CA ASP A 70 7.12 -4.70 -13.72
C ASP A 70 5.75 -5.01 -14.34
N PRO A 71 5.45 -4.59 -15.59
CA PRO A 71 4.30 -5.15 -16.29
C PRO A 71 4.48 -6.67 -16.39
N PRO A 72 3.43 -7.48 -16.21
CA PRO A 72 3.52 -8.90 -16.57
C PRO A 72 3.88 -8.96 -18.06
N GLU A 73 5.03 -9.57 -18.36
CA GLU A 73 5.48 -9.88 -19.73
C GLU A 73 4.45 -10.73 -20.49
#